data_AF-A0A965UBL3-F1
#
_entry.id   AF-A0A965UBL3-F1
#
_cell.length_a   1.000
_cell.length_b   1.000
_cell.length_c   1.000
_cell.angle_alpha   90.00
_cell.angle_beta   90.00
_cell.angle_gamma   90.00
#
_symmetry.space_group_name_H-M   'P 1'
#
loop_
_entity.id
_entity.type
_entity.pdbx_description
1 polymer ?
#
loop_
_entity_poly.entity_id
_entity_poly.type
_entity_poly.pdbx_seq_one_letter_code
_entity_poly.pdbx_strand_id
1 'polypeptide(L)'
;MLGTLVNTGAIILGSLMGLLLKKGIPERMNDAIMKGVALCVLYIGFKGCLEGSNALIAILSMVLGAIVGTLLDLEKRLNNLGAFLESRLQSGDGSLSNGFVTASLLFCVGAMAVVGSLRSGLTGDHTMLYAKSLLDGIASIVFTASLGIGVILSAGAVLIYQGAITVLA
;
A
#
# COMPACT_ATOMS: atom_id res chain seq x y z
N MET A 1 -8.51 6.70 -13.62
CA MET A 1 -8.77 5.50 -12.77
C MET A 1 -8.04 4.23 -13.19
N LEU A 2 -7.62 4.07 -14.45
CA LEU A 2 -7.02 2.81 -14.93
C LEU A 2 -5.84 2.33 -14.06
N GLY A 3 -4.91 3.24 -13.72
CA GLY A 3 -3.77 2.90 -12.86
C GLY A 3 -4.16 2.35 -11.47
N THR A 4 -5.22 2.90 -10.86
CA THR A 4 -5.75 2.41 -9.57
C THR A 4 -6.28 0.99 -9.69
N LEU A 5 -7.06 0.72 -10.74
CA LEU A 5 -7.61 -0.62 -10.99
C LEU A 5 -6.51 -1.64 -11.24
N VAL A 6 -5.46 -1.26 -11.97
CA VAL A 6 -4.29 -2.12 -12.17
C VAL A 6 -3.58 -2.39 -10.85
N ASN A 7 -3.43 -1.38 -9.97
CA ASN A 7 -2.80 -1.59 -8.67
C ASN A 7 -3.63 -2.51 -7.76
N THR A 8 -4.93 -2.24 -7.64
CA THR A 8 -5.87 -3.10 -6.91
C THR A 8 -5.84 -4.54 -7.45
N GLY A 9 -5.86 -4.71 -8.77
CA GLY A 9 -5.77 -6.02 -9.42
C GLY A 9 -4.44 -6.73 -9.14
N ALA A 10 -3.32 -5.99 -9.16
CA ALA A 10 -2.00 -6.54 -8.84
C ALA A 10 -1.92 -7.04 -7.39
N ILE A 11 -2.51 -6.32 -6.43
CA ILE A 11 -2.59 -6.76 -5.03
C ILE A 11 -3.45 -8.02 -4.91
N ILE A 12 -4.62 -8.07 -5.57
CA ILE A 12 -5.49 -9.25 -5.54
C ILE A 12 -4.77 -10.47 -6.12
N LEU A 13 -4.22 -10.36 -7.32
CA LEU A 13 -3.51 -11.45 -7.99
C LEU A 13 -2.25 -11.87 -7.23
N GLY A 14 -1.50 -10.90 -6.71
CA GLY A 14 -0.33 -11.16 -5.89
C GLY A 14 -0.68 -11.87 -4.59
N SER A 15 -1.73 -11.44 -3.90
CA SER A 15 -2.23 -12.14 -2.71
C SER A 15 -2.70 -13.56 -3.02
N LEU A 16 -3.44 -13.77 -4.10
CA LEU A 16 -3.85 -15.12 -4.50
C LEU A 16 -2.65 -16.03 -4.78
N MET A 17 -1.62 -15.54 -5.49
CA MET A 17 -0.38 -16.27 -5.68
C MET A 17 0.35 -16.53 -4.35
N GLY A 18 0.40 -15.55 -3.46
CA GLY A 18 1.00 -15.70 -2.13
C GLY A 18 0.32 -16.77 -1.27
N LEU A 19 -1.00 -16.95 -1.38
CA LEU A 19 -1.73 -18.03 -0.71
C LEU A 19 -1.30 -19.41 -1.22
N LEU A 20 -1.11 -19.56 -2.54
CA LEU A 20 -0.62 -20.80 -3.14
C LEU A 20 0.81 -21.12 -2.67
N LEU A 21 1.59 -20.08 -2.38
CA LEU A 21 3.00 -20.16 -1.98
C LEU A 21 3.22 -20.12 -0.45
N LYS A 22 2.16 -20.07 0.38
CA LYS A 22 2.20 -19.88 1.85
C LYS A 22 3.12 -20.84 2.61
N LYS A 23 3.49 -21.99 2.03
CA LYS A 23 4.43 -22.97 2.61
C LYS A 23 5.70 -23.20 1.77
N GLY A 24 5.86 -22.48 0.65
CA GLY A 24 6.89 -22.74 -0.34
C GLY A 24 8.03 -21.72 -0.37
N ILE A 25 7.87 -20.54 0.24
CA ILE A 25 8.89 -19.48 0.20
C ILE A 25 9.73 -19.51 1.49
N PRO A 26 11.05 -19.77 1.41
CA PRO A 26 11.94 -19.65 2.56
C PRO A 26 11.96 -18.21 3.09
N GLU A 27 12.00 -18.05 4.41
CA GLU A 27 12.00 -16.74 5.07
C GLU A 27 13.16 -15.84 4.60
N ARG A 28 14.35 -16.43 4.34
CA ARG A 28 15.49 -15.72 3.74
C ARG A 28 15.17 -15.09 2.38
N MET A 29 14.33 -15.74 1.57
CA MET A 29 13.92 -15.21 0.26
C MET A 29 12.89 -14.09 0.42
N ASN A 30 11.93 -14.23 1.35
CA ASN A 30 11.02 -13.15 1.71
C ASN A 30 11.79 -11.88 2.13
N ASP A 31 12.75 -12.03 3.04
CA ASP A 31 13.61 -10.93 3.47
C ASP A 31 14.38 -10.28 2.32
N ALA A 32 14.97 -11.09 1.44
CA ALA A 32 15.72 -10.58 0.29
C ALA A 32 14.82 -9.79 -0.67
N ILE A 33 13.63 -10.32 -0.99
CA ILE A 33 12.66 -9.64 -1.87
C ILE A 33 12.21 -8.33 -1.22
N MET A 34 11.84 -8.34 0.05
CA MET A 34 11.38 -7.12 0.75
C MET A 34 12.47 -6.06 0.85
N LYS A 35 13.74 -6.45 1.07
CA LYS A 35 14.88 -5.51 1.01
C LYS A 35 15.05 -4.92 -0.37
N GLY A 36 14.86 -5.71 -1.43
CA GLY A 36 14.86 -5.24 -2.81
C GLY A 36 13.75 -4.21 -3.07
N VAL A 37 12.52 -4.53 -2.66
CA VAL A 37 11.37 -3.61 -2.77
C VAL A 37 11.64 -2.31 -1.99
N ALA A 38 12.16 -2.40 -0.77
CA ALA A 38 12.52 -1.25 0.04
C ALA A 38 13.59 -0.38 -0.63
N LEU A 39 14.61 -0.99 -1.26
CA LEU A 39 15.64 -0.27 -2.01
C LEU A 39 15.05 0.47 -3.23
N CYS A 40 14.12 -0.16 -3.95
CA CYS A 40 13.39 0.49 -5.05
C CYS A 40 12.56 1.69 -4.55
N VAL A 41 11.86 1.54 -3.42
CA VAL A 41 11.09 2.63 -2.80
C VAL A 41 12.01 3.78 -2.39
N LEU A 42 13.16 3.49 -1.79
CA LEU A 42 14.17 4.50 -1.46
C LEU A 42 14.67 5.23 -2.71
N TYR A 43 15.00 4.50 -3.77
CA TYR A 43 15.42 5.09 -5.04
C TYR A 43 14.37 6.06 -5.60
N ILE A 44 13.09 5.65 -5.63
CA ILE A 44 11.99 6.49 -6.11
C ILE A 44 11.80 7.71 -5.20
N GLY A 45 11.88 7.52 -3.89
CA GLY A 45 11.78 8.60 -2.90
C GLY A 45 12.88 9.65 -3.07
N PHE A 46 14.15 9.22 -3.17
CA PHE A 46 15.27 10.13 -3.42
C PHE A 46 15.11 10.90 -4.73
N LYS A 47 14.75 10.21 -5.81
CA LYS A 47 14.50 10.85 -7.10
C LYS A 47 13.39 11.91 -6.99
N GLY A 48 12.28 11.58 -6.32
CA GLY A 48 11.17 12.52 -6.11
C GLY A 48 11.55 13.75 -5.28
N CYS A 49 12.37 13.58 -4.24
CA CYS A 49 12.85 14.69 -3.43
C CYS A 49 13.75 15.66 -4.22
N LEU A 50 14.57 15.14 -5.14
CA LEU A 50 15.46 15.96 -5.97
C LEU A 50 14.72 16.78 -7.05
N GLU A 51 13.53 16.34 -7.47
CA GLU A 51 12.67 17.09 -8.41
C GLU A 51 11.91 18.25 -7.72
N GLY A 52 11.86 18.28 -6.38
CA GLY A 52 11.14 19.30 -5.63
C GLY A 52 11.82 20.67 -5.66
N SER A 53 11.11 21.71 -6.05
CA SER A 53 11.66 23.06 -6.23
C SER A 53 11.64 23.94 -4.97
N ASN A 54 10.85 23.61 -3.94
CA ASN A 54 10.56 24.50 -2.81
C ASN A 54 10.68 23.81 -1.45
N ALA A 55 11.88 23.88 -0.85
CA ALA A 55 12.15 23.28 0.46
C ALA A 55 11.22 23.79 1.57
N LEU A 56 10.83 25.08 1.56
CA LEU A 56 9.92 25.65 2.56
C LEU A 56 8.54 25.00 2.52
N ILE A 57 7.98 24.79 1.32
CA ILE A 57 6.67 24.14 1.16
C ILE A 57 6.76 22.68 1.62
N ALA A 58 7.85 21.99 1.30
CA ALA A 58 8.08 20.62 1.74
C ALA A 58 8.13 20.52 3.28
N ILE A 59 8.88 21.40 3.94
CA ILE A 59 8.97 21.46 5.41
C ILE A 59 7.59 21.71 6.03
N LEU A 60 6.87 22.74 5.57
CA LEU A 60 5.54 23.06 6.10
C LEU A 60 4.54 21.94 5.86
N SER A 61 4.55 21.32 4.68
CA SER A 61 3.68 20.20 4.33
C SER A 61 3.96 18.98 5.21
N MET A 62 5.22 18.70 5.52
CA MET A 62 5.60 17.61 6.42
C MET A 62 5.14 17.87 7.85
N VAL A 63 5.35 19.08 8.39
CA VAL A 63 4.93 19.44 9.76
C VAL A 63 3.40 19.37 9.88
N LEU A 64 2.67 20.01 8.97
CA LEU A 64 1.21 19.98 8.98
C LEU A 64 0.66 18.57 8.76
N GLY A 65 1.25 17.82 7.82
CA GLY A 65 0.90 16.43 7.56
C GLY A 65 1.09 15.54 8.79
N ALA A 66 2.19 15.71 9.53
CA ALA A 66 2.45 14.97 10.75
C ALA A 66 1.45 15.31 11.87
N ILE A 67 1.13 16.60 12.07
CA ILE A 67 0.13 17.03 13.06
C ILE A 67 -1.24 16.44 12.72
N VAL A 68 -1.70 16.62 11.47
CA VAL A 68 -3.00 16.12 11.01
C VAL A 68 -3.04 14.60 11.08
N GLY A 69 -2.00 13.91 10.63
CA GLY A 69 -1.90 12.45 10.67
C GLY A 69 -1.97 11.90 12.09
N THR A 70 -1.25 12.53 13.03
CA THR A 70 -1.25 12.14 14.45
C THR A 70 -2.63 12.33 15.09
N LEU A 71 -3.31 13.45 14.78
CA LEU A 71 -4.66 13.72 15.30
C LEU A 71 -5.72 12.77 14.73
N LEU A 72 -5.57 12.35 13.47
CA LEU A 72 -6.49 11.43 12.83
C LEU A 72 -6.34 9.98 13.32
N ASP A 73 -5.13 9.60 13.75
CA ASP A 73 -4.78 8.27 14.25
C ASP A 73 -5.30 7.16 13.32
N LEU A 74 -4.88 7.21 12.05
CA LEU A 74 -5.30 6.28 11.01
C LEU A 74 -4.95 4.84 11.32
N GLU A 75 -3.84 4.61 12.03
CA GLU A 75 -3.41 3.29 12.46
C GLU A 75 -4.43 2.67 13.42
N LYS A 76 -4.87 3.40 14.45
CA LYS A 76 -5.91 2.91 15.37
C LYS A 76 -7.23 2.63 14.64
N ARG A 77 -7.62 3.48 13.69
CA ARG A 77 -8.84 3.25 12.90
C ARG A 77 -8.73 2.01 12.02
N LEU A 78 -7.60 1.79 11.36
CA LEU A 78 -7.36 0.59 10.57
C LEU A 78 -7.33 -0.67 11.45
N ASN A 79 -6.71 -0.62 12.63
CA ASN A 79 -6.74 -1.71 13.61
C ASN A 79 -8.17 -2.06 14.04
N ASN A 80 -8.97 -1.05 14.37
CA ASN A 80 -10.38 -1.27 14.75
C ASN A 80 -11.19 -1.87 13.59
N LEU A 81 -10.95 -1.42 12.36
CA LEU A 81 -11.57 -2.00 11.16
C LEU A 81 -11.11 -3.45 10.93
N GLY A 82 -9.82 -3.74 11.11
CA GLY A 82 -9.27 -5.09 11.02
C GLY A 82 -9.90 -6.04 12.03
N ALA A 83 -10.00 -5.63 13.30
CA ALA A 83 -10.65 -6.39 14.36
C ALA A 83 -12.16 -6.60 14.08
N PHE A 84 -12.85 -5.58 13.55
CA PHE A 84 -14.24 -5.72 13.15
C PHE A 84 -14.41 -6.74 12.02
N LEU A 85 -13.58 -6.70 10.98
CA LEU A 85 -13.60 -7.64 9.86
C LEU A 85 -13.29 -9.07 10.33
N GLU A 86 -12.35 -9.22 11.24
CA GLU A 86 -11.98 -10.51 11.84
C GLU A 86 -13.13 -11.13 12.63
N SER A 87 -13.83 -10.34 13.47
CA SER A 87 -15.00 -10.82 14.21
C SER A 87 -16.16 -11.24 13.30
N ARG A 88 -16.34 -10.56 12.16
CA ARG A 88 -17.37 -10.86 11.15
C ARG A 88 -17.06 -12.12 10.35
N LEU A 89 -15.79 -12.38 10.08
CA LEU A 89 -15.34 -13.50 9.25
C LEU A 89 -14.98 -14.75 10.08
N GLN A 90 -15.24 -14.73 11.40
CA GLN A 90 -14.97 -15.83 12.35
C GLN A 90 -13.53 -16.39 12.23
N SER A 91 -12.58 -15.52 11.87
CA SER A 91 -11.16 -15.88 11.85
C SER A 91 -10.66 -15.74 13.30
N GLY A 92 -10.33 -16.86 13.95
CA GLY A 92 -10.08 -16.91 15.40
C GLY A 92 -8.63 -16.66 15.80
N ASP A 93 -7.77 -16.37 14.84
CA ASP A 93 -6.31 -16.54 14.95
C ASP A 93 -5.50 -15.24 14.75
N GLY A 94 -6.13 -14.06 14.65
CA GLY A 94 -5.45 -12.75 14.60
C GLY A 94 -4.76 -12.45 13.26
N SER A 95 -4.64 -13.47 12.41
CA SER A 95 -3.88 -13.43 11.15
C SER A 95 -4.56 -12.54 10.10
N LEU A 96 -5.90 -12.50 10.10
CA LEU A 96 -6.67 -11.70 9.15
C LEU A 96 -6.48 -10.20 9.41
N SER A 97 -6.67 -9.76 10.66
CA SER A 97 -6.53 -8.36 11.03
C SER A 97 -5.09 -7.88 10.81
N ASN A 98 -4.10 -8.64 11.28
CA ASN A 98 -2.68 -8.28 11.11
C ASN A 98 -2.27 -8.18 9.64
N GLY A 99 -2.70 -9.13 8.80
CA GLY A 99 -2.45 -9.11 7.36
C GLY A 99 -3.08 -7.90 6.69
N PHE A 100 -4.35 -7.60 7.02
CA PHE A 100 -5.08 -6.45 6.48
C PHE A 100 -4.43 -5.12 6.87
N VAL A 101 -4.16 -4.90 8.16
CA VAL A 101 -3.63 -3.64 8.68
C VAL A 101 -2.24 -3.37 8.15
N THR A 102 -1.33 -4.35 8.26
CA THR A 102 0.05 -4.23 7.79
C THR A 102 0.11 -3.91 6.29
N ALA A 103 -0.66 -4.63 5.49
CA ALA A 103 -0.69 -4.42 4.04
C ALA A 103 -1.34 -3.09 3.66
N SER A 104 -2.45 -2.71 4.31
CA SER A 104 -3.14 -1.44 4.03
C SER A 104 -2.25 -0.24 4.36
N LEU A 105 -1.56 -0.28 5.49
CA LEU A 105 -0.60 0.77 5.86
C LEU A 105 0.53 0.86 4.83
N LEU A 106 1.14 -0.28 4.47
CA LEU A 106 2.24 -0.26 3.51
C LEU A 106 1.80 0.26 2.13
N PHE A 107 0.68 -0.24 1.60
CA PHE A 107 0.24 0.09 0.25
C PHE A 107 -0.32 1.50 0.13
N CYS A 108 -1.05 2.00 1.13
CA CYS A 108 -1.68 3.32 1.09
C CYS A 108 -0.75 4.48 1.49
N VAL A 109 0.18 4.28 2.43
CA VAL A 109 1.01 5.38 2.96
C VAL A 109 2.08 5.87 1.96
N GLY A 110 2.42 5.07 0.94
CA GLY A 110 3.43 5.44 -0.05
C GLY A 110 3.07 6.72 -0.83
N ALA A 111 4.03 7.64 -0.97
CA ALA A 111 3.84 8.90 -1.71
C ALA A 111 3.33 8.71 -3.16
N MET A 112 3.74 7.61 -3.80
CA MET A 112 3.26 7.22 -5.13
C MET A 112 1.75 6.93 -5.18
N ALA A 113 1.12 6.55 -4.05
CA ALA A 113 -0.33 6.40 -3.99
C ALA A 113 -1.03 7.73 -4.21
N VAL A 114 -0.56 8.80 -3.55
CA VAL A 114 -1.14 10.14 -3.65
C VAL A 114 -0.78 10.77 -5.00
N VAL A 115 0.52 10.94 -5.27
CA VAL A 115 1.01 11.64 -6.47
C VAL A 115 0.61 10.88 -7.75
N GLY A 116 0.68 9.55 -7.73
CA GLY A 116 0.27 8.71 -8.85
C GLY A 116 -1.23 8.79 -9.11
N SER A 117 -2.07 8.83 -8.07
CA SER A 117 -3.52 9.00 -8.23
C SER A 117 -3.88 10.38 -8.77
N LEU A 118 -3.22 11.44 -8.29
CA LEU A 118 -3.41 12.80 -8.81
C LEU A 118 -3.02 12.90 -10.28
N ARG A 119 -1.84 12.41 -10.69
CA ARG A 119 -1.42 12.40 -12.11
C ARG A 119 -2.36 11.56 -12.98
N SER A 120 -2.78 10.40 -12.47
CA SER A 120 -3.71 9.51 -13.16
C SER A 120 -5.09 10.14 -13.39
N GLY A 121 -5.57 10.99 -12.47
CA GLY A 121 -6.82 11.75 -12.61
C GLY A 121 -6.66 12.97 -13.53
N LEU A 122 -5.69 13.82 -13.20
CA LEU A 122 -5.51 15.13 -13.86
C LEU A 122 -4.95 15.05 -15.28
N THR A 123 -3.96 14.18 -15.51
CA THR A 123 -3.19 14.15 -16.76
C THR A 123 -3.39 12.86 -17.55
N GLY A 124 -4.14 11.90 -17.01
CA GLY A 124 -4.27 10.56 -17.59
C GLY A 124 -2.96 9.75 -17.60
N ASP A 125 -1.91 10.21 -16.92
CA ASP A 125 -0.63 9.50 -16.85
C ASP A 125 -0.67 8.47 -15.73
N HIS A 126 -0.65 7.19 -16.12
CA HIS A 126 -0.73 6.06 -15.20
C HIS A 126 0.63 5.44 -14.88
N THR A 127 1.73 5.96 -15.44
CA THR A 127 3.06 5.34 -15.35
C THR A 127 3.51 5.15 -13.90
N MET A 128 3.27 6.14 -13.05
CA MET A 128 3.62 6.07 -11.63
C MET A 128 2.80 5.02 -10.89
N LEU A 129 1.50 4.88 -11.21
CA LEU A 129 0.66 3.84 -10.62
C LEU A 129 1.04 2.45 -11.13
N TYR A 130 1.45 2.29 -12.39
CA TYR A 130 1.95 1.01 -12.90
C TYR A 130 3.23 0.55 -12.21
N ALA A 131 4.18 1.47 -11.97
CA ALA A 131 5.36 1.17 -11.17
C ALA A 131 4.97 0.74 -9.75
N LYS A 132 3.97 1.41 -9.15
CA LYS A 132 3.43 1.01 -7.85
C LYS A 132 2.76 -0.36 -7.87
N SER A 133 1.98 -0.68 -8.91
CA SER A 133 1.34 -2.00 -9.07
C SER A 133 2.33 -3.14 -9.06
N LEU A 134 3.51 -2.96 -9.65
CA LEU A 134 4.57 -3.97 -9.59
C LEU A 134 5.12 -4.12 -8.16
N LEU A 135 5.39 -3.02 -7.47
CA LEU A 135 5.91 -3.04 -6.09
C LEU A 135 4.90 -3.65 -5.11
N ASP A 136 3.66 -3.15 -5.11
CA ASP A 136 2.58 -3.63 -4.24
C ASP A 136 2.19 -5.07 -4.61
N GLY A 137 2.21 -5.44 -5.89
CA GLY A 137 2.00 -6.80 -6.36
C GLY A 137 3.04 -7.79 -5.81
N ILE A 138 4.33 -7.49 -5.95
CA ILE A 138 5.41 -8.32 -5.40
C ILE A 138 5.31 -8.40 -3.87
N ALA A 139 5.11 -7.26 -3.21
CA ALA A 139 4.97 -7.21 -1.75
C ALA A 139 3.74 -8.00 -1.27
N SER A 140 2.63 -7.96 -1.99
CA SER A 140 1.41 -8.71 -1.63
C SER A 140 1.60 -10.22 -1.72
N ILE A 141 2.41 -10.75 -2.65
CA ILE A 141 2.78 -12.17 -2.69
C ILE A 141 3.50 -12.56 -1.40
N VAL A 142 4.54 -11.81 -1.05
CA VAL A 142 5.38 -12.07 0.13
C VAL A 142 4.58 -11.93 1.42
N PHE A 143 3.84 -10.82 1.58
CA PHE A 143 3.02 -10.58 2.75
C PHE A 143 1.91 -11.59 2.91
N THR A 144 1.29 -12.04 1.83
CA THR A 144 0.22 -13.05 1.93
C THR A 144 0.78 -14.42 2.30
N ALA A 145 1.98 -14.76 1.82
CA ALA A 145 2.67 -15.99 2.23
C ALA A 145 3.02 -15.99 3.74
N SER A 146 3.37 -14.83 4.31
CA SER A 146 3.73 -14.71 5.73
C SER A 146 2.54 -14.45 6.66
N LEU A 147 1.67 -13.50 6.31
CA LEU A 147 0.58 -12.98 7.16
C LEU A 147 -0.78 -13.59 6.81
N GLY A 148 -0.88 -14.34 5.72
CA GLY A 148 -2.11 -15.02 5.32
C GLY A 148 -3.10 -14.13 4.58
N ILE A 149 -4.34 -14.61 4.51
CA ILE A 149 -5.36 -14.10 3.58
C ILE A 149 -5.81 -12.66 3.85
N GLY A 150 -5.58 -12.14 5.06
CA GLY A 150 -5.93 -10.77 5.43
C GLY A 150 -5.38 -9.69 4.47
N VAL A 151 -4.24 -9.95 3.83
CA VAL A 151 -3.61 -9.03 2.87
C VAL A 151 -4.52 -8.72 1.68
N ILE A 152 -5.35 -9.66 1.22
CA ILE A 152 -6.23 -9.42 0.06
C ILE A 152 -7.25 -8.30 0.32
N LEU A 153 -7.65 -8.12 1.59
CA LEU A 153 -8.59 -7.09 2.01
C LEU A 153 -8.00 -5.68 1.86
N SER A 154 -6.66 -5.55 1.87
CA SER A 154 -5.99 -4.26 1.65
C SER A 154 -6.22 -3.71 0.25
N ALA A 155 -6.55 -4.56 -0.73
CA ALA A 155 -6.93 -4.12 -2.07
C ALA A 155 -8.15 -3.19 -2.04
N GLY A 156 -9.10 -3.43 -1.12
CA GLY A 156 -10.24 -2.55 -0.88
C GLY A 156 -9.84 -1.19 -0.31
N ALA A 157 -8.92 -1.17 0.68
CA ALA A 157 -8.39 0.07 1.23
C ALA A 157 -7.67 0.91 0.16
N VAL A 158 -6.84 0.27 -0.67
CA VAL A 158 -6.14 0.90 -1.79
C VAL A 158 -7.12 1.43 -2.83
N LEU A 159 -8.14 0.65 -3.20
CA LEU A 159 -9.15 1.05 -4.17
C LEU A 159 -9.92 2.28 -3.69
N ILE A 160 -10.35 2.30 -2.42
CA ILE A 160 -11.05 3.45 -1.84
C ILE A 160 -10.11 4.67 -1.80
N TYR A 161 -8.88 4.49 -1.31
CA TYR A 161 -7.94 5.60 -1.11
C TYR A 161 -7.48 6.21 -2.45
N GLN A 162 -6.87 5.40 -3.32
CA GLN A 162 -6.39 5.86 -4.62
C GLN A 162 -7.55 6.23 -5.55
N GLY A 163 -8.66 5.50 -5.48
CA GLY A 163 -9.84 5.74 -6.31
C GLY A 163 -10.49 7.08 -5.96
N ALA A 164 -10.67 7.38 -4.67
CA ALA A 164 -11.19 8.68 -4.24
C ALA A 164 -10.32 9.83 -4.74
N ILE A 165 -9.00 9.73 -4.60
CA ILE A 165 -8.08 10.77 -5.10
C ILE A 165 -8.17 10.90 -6.63
N THR A 166 -8.19 9.79 -7.35
CA THR A 166 -8.20 9.79 -8.83
C THR A 166 -9.52 10.31 -9.42
N VAL A 167 -10.64 10.16 -8.70
CA VAL A 167 -11.96 10.65 -9.15
C VAL A 167 -12.17 12.13 -8.81
N LEU A 168 -11.60 12.59 -7.70
CA LEU A 168 -11.70 13.99 -7.26
C LEU A 168 -10.72 14.94 -7.97
N ALA A 169 -9.72 14.39 -8.65
CA ALA A 169 -8.67 15.13 -9.35
C ALA A 169 -8.97 15.19 -10.85
#